data_AF-A0A5B7IH52-F1
#
_entry.id   AF-A0A5B7IH52-F1
#
_cell.length_a   1.000
_cell.length_b   1.000
_cell.length_c   1.000
_cell.angle_alpha   90.00
_cell.angle_beta   90.00
_cell.angle_gamma   90.00
#
_symmetry.space_group_name_H-M   'P 1'
#
loop_
_entity.id
_entity.type
_entity.pdbx_description
1 polymer ?
#
loop_
_entity_poly.entity_id
_entity_poly.type
_entity_poly.pdbx_seq_one_letter_code
_entity_poly.pdbx_strand_id
1 'polypeptide(L)'
;MATPSAWLVVHPYSRYGQGPAVLRKPMFVGDFSLDEHRLFCHDQRNLHFIPIDWTGDKKVEFDLNVGMDKVTRKNGEETKNEKLDRMLEWILSNAAKFHTKESAGKPLQCFIN
;
A
#
# COMPACT_ATOMS: atom_id res chain seq x y z
N MET A 1 -38.63 -1.46 3.05
CA MET A 1 -37.79 -0.24 3.16
C MET A 1 -36.56 -0.63 3.97
N ALA A 2 -35.36 -0.58 3.37
CA ALA A 2 -34.13 -0.93 4.07
C ALA A 2 -33.74 0.22 5.02
N THR A 3 -33.53 -0.10 6.30
CA THR A 3 -33.02 0.85 7.29
C THR A 3 -31.57 1.19 6.97
N PRO A 4 -31.16 2.47 7.04
CA PRO A 4 -29.76 2.84 6.87
C PRO A 4 -28.92 2.19 7.97
N SER A 5 -27.81 1.58 7.57
CA SER A 5 -26.89 0.89 8.46
C SER A 5 -26.23 1.88 9.43
N ALA A 6 -26.35 1.64 10.75
CA ALA A 6 -26.00 2.57 11.83
C ALA A 6 -24.50 2.91 11.98
N TRP A 7 -23.60 2.33 11.19
CA TRP A 7 -22.14 2.43 11.40
C TRP A 7 -21.42 3.43 10.50
N LEU A 8 -22.07 3.98 9.47
CA LEU A 8 -21.47 4.97 8.56
C LEU A 8 -22.10 6.33 8.77
N VAL A 9 -21.58 7.09 9.75
CA VAL A 9 -21.94 8.50 9.93
C VAL A 9 -21.15 9.31 8.91
N VAL A 10 -21.81 9.70 7.81
CA VAL A 10 -21.23 10.65 6.85
C VAL A 10 -21.26 12.03 7.48
N HIS A 11 -20.09 12.58 7.78
CA HIS A 11 -19.98 13.95 8.25
C HIS A 11 -20.11 14.93 7.06
N PRO A 12 -20.85 16.04 7.22
CA PRO A 12 -20.96 17.03 6.17
C PRO A 12 -19.59 17.65 5.86
N TYR A 13 -19.33 17.96 4.58
CA TYR A 13 -18.08 18.58 4.14
C TYR A 13 -17.74 19.87 4.91
N SER A 14 -18.77 20.61 5.34
CA SER A 14 -18.63 21.82 6.17
C SER A 14 -17.83 21.62 7.46
N ARG A 15 -17.78 20.39 7.99
CA ARG A 15 -16.96 20.03 9.15
C ARG A 15 -15.46 20.22 8.92
N TYR A 16 -15.01 20.21 7.67
CA TYR A 16 -13.60 20.27 7.27
C TYR A 16 -13.22 21.61 6.60
N GLY A 17 -14.09 22.63 6.67
CA GLY A 17 -13.87 23.94 6.04
C GLY A 17 -12.80 24.84 6.68
N GLN A 18 -12.04 24.33 7.65
CA GLN A 18 -11.04 25.07 8.44
C GLN A 18 -9.73 25.36 7.66
N GLY A 19 -9.69 25.05 6.37
CA GLY A 19 -8.49 25.16 5.53
C GLY A 19 -7.72 23.83 5.41
N PRO A 20 -6.67 23.79 4.56
CA PRO A 20 -5.93 22.57 4.31
C PRO A 20 -5.13 22.14 5.56
N ALA A 21 -5.19 20.85 5.88
CA ALA A 21 -4.37 20.28 6.94
C ALA A 21 -2.88 20.34 6.57
N VAL A 22 -2.02 20.57 7.57
CA VAL A 22 -0.57 20.44 7.40
C VAL A 22 -0.22 18.96 7.36
N LEU A 23 0.13 18.46 6.18
CA LEU A 23 0.57 17.08 5.97
C LEU A 23 2.09 17.02 5.89
N ARG A 24 2.69 16.13 6.67
CA ARG A 24 4.13 15.85 6.58
C ARG A 24 4.44 15.27 5.20
N LYS A 25 5.52 15.76 4.56
CA LYS A 25 6.05 15.17 3.32
C LYS A 25 6.34 13.68 3.55
N PRO A 26 5.76 12.77 2.75
CA PRO A 26 6.05 11.34 2.85
C PRO A 26 7.55 11.06 2.71
N MET A 27 8.05 10.12 3.49
CA MET A 27 9.43 9.65 3.42
C MET A 27 9.44 8.18 3.06
N PHE A 28 10.35 7.79 2.19
CA PHE A 28 10.56 6.38 1.86
C PHE A 28 11.32 5.70 3.02
N VAL A 29 10.69 4.71 3.65
CA VAL A 29 11.27 3.92 4.76
C VAL A 29 11.75 2.55 4.28
N GLY A 30 11.24 2.11 3.13
CA GLY A 30 11.62 0.90 2.41
C GLY A 30 10.40 0.25 1.75
N ASP A 31 10.60 -0.95 1.25
CA ASP A 31 9.65 -1.67 0.43
C ASP A 31 9.78 -3.20 0.62
N PHE A 32 8.83 -3.93 0.03
CA PHE A 32 8.84 -5.38 -0.09
C PHE A 32 8.09 -5.79 -1.36
N SER A 33 8.33 -7.01 -1.82
CA SER A 33 7.66 -7.62 -2.95
C SER A 33 6.76 -8.78 -2.50
N LEU A 34 5.77 -9.11 -3.33
CA LEU A 34 4.97 -10.33 -3.20
C LEU A 34 5.13 -11.15 -4.47
N ASP A 35 5.61 -12.38 -4.36
CA ASP A 35 5.83 -13.23 -5.53
C ASP A 35 4.53 -13.74 -6.16
N GLU A 36 4.66 -14.60 -7.17
CA GLU A 36 3.54 -15.23 -7.88
C GLU A 36 2.64 -16.10 -6.99
N HIS A 37 3.14 -16.52 -5.83
CA HIS A 37 2.43 -17.28 -4.81
C HIS A 37 1.95 -16.41 -3.64
N ARG A 38 1.99 -15.08 -3.81
CA ARG A 38 1.59 -14.10 -2.77
C ARG A 38 2.45 -14.17 -1.51
N LEU A 39 3.66 -14.72 -1.59
CA LEU A 39 4.57 -14.83 -0.46
C LEU A 39 5.41 -13.58 -0.29
N PHE A 40 5.68 -13.24 0.97
CA PHE A 40 6.49 -12.09 1.35
C PHE A 40 7.95 -12.27 0.90
N CYS A 41 8.44 -11.27 0.17
CA CYS A 41 9.83 -11.17 -0.26
C CYS A 41 10.41 -9.84 0.22
N HIS A 42 11.46 -9.90 1.05
CA HIS A 42 12.12 -8.72 1.61
C HIS A 42 13.11 -8.07 0.63
N ASP A 43 12.65 -7.83 -0.59
CA ASP A 43 13.44 -7.26 -1.68
C ASP A 43 12.56 -6.53 -2.72
N GLN A 44 13.20 -6.05 -3.77
CA GLN A 44 12.59 -5.27 -4.84
C GLN A 44 12.40 -6.10 -6.13
N ARG A 45 12.26 -7.44 -6.04
CA ARG A 45 12.24 -8.32 -7.22
C ARG A 45 11.13 -8.01 -8.23
N ASN A 46 10.05 -7.37 -7.78
CA ASN A 46 8.92 -6.96 -8.61
C ASN A 46 8.91 -5.45 -8.91
N LEU A 47 10.00 -4.74 -8.61
CA LEU A 47 10.14 -3.34 -9.01
C LEU A 47 10.42 -3.29 -10.52
N HIS A 48 9.52 -2.64 -11.25
CA HIS A 48 9.67 -2.40 -12.69
C HIS A 48 9.96 -0.93 -12.97
N PHE A 49 10.73 -0.69 -14.01
CA PHE A 49 11.03 0.66 -14.50
C PHE A 49 10.10 1.00 -15.65
N ILE A 50 9.70 2.27 -15.74
CA ILE A 50 8.97 2.78 -16.90
C ILE A 50 10.03 3.13 -17.96
N PRO A 51 10.12 2.39 -19.08
CA PRO A 51 11.03 2.75 -20.16
C PRO A 51 10.40 3.92 -20.92
N ILE A 52 10.87 5.13 -20.67
CA ILE A 52 10.41 6.32 -21.41
C ILE A 52 11.45 6.70 -22.44
N ASP A 53 11.08 6.56 -23.71
CA ASP A 53 11.81 7.10 -24.86
C ASP A 53 11.27 8.49 -25.19
N TRP A 54 11.96 9.52 -24.72
CA TRP A 54 11.59 10.92 -24.94
C TRP A 54 11.94 11.46 -26.34
N THR A 55 12.51 10.62 -27.21
CA THR A 55 13.08 11.08 -28.49
C THR A 55 12.15 10.92 -29.70
N GLY A 56 10.94 10.37 -29.52
CA GLY A 56 10.00 10.18 -30.62
C GLY A 56 8.56 10.58 -30.30
N ASP A 57 7.90 11.22 -31.26
CA ASP A 57 6.43 11.40 -31.32
C ASP A 57 5.73 10.07 -31.66
N LYS A 58 6.03 9.02 -30.90
CA LYS A 58 5.45 7.69 -31.12
C LYS A 58 4.03 7.67 -30.55
N LYS A 59 3.04 7.62 -31.44
CA LYS A 59 1.67 7.24 -31.08
C LYS A 59 1.70 5.80 -30.55
N VAL A 60 1.27 5.62 -29.31
CA VAL A 60 1.24 4.32 -28.63
C VAL A 60 -0.12 3.67 -28.84
N GLU A 61 -0.14 2.46 -29.39
CA GLU A 61 -1.35 1.65 -29.59
C GLU A 61 -1.17 0.30 -28.88
N PHE A 62 -1.48 0.26 -27.58
CA PHE A 62 -1.46 -0.98 -26.80
C PHE A 62 -2.80 -1.71 -26.93
N ASP A 63 -2.78 -2.94 -27.45
CA ASP A 63 -3.93 -3.84 -27.36
C ASP A 63 -3.93 -4.57 -26.01
N LEU A 64 -4.86 -4.19 -25.14
CA LEU A 64 -5.01 -4.77 -23.81
C LEU A 64 -5.66 -6.16 -23.83
N ASN A 65 -6.14 -6.65 -24.99
CA ASN A 65 -6.70 -7.99 -25.12
C ASN A 65 -5.63 -9.06 -25.33
N VAL A 66 -4.41 -8.66 -25.71
CA VAL A 66 -3.29 -9.59 -25.91
C VAL A 66 -2.97 -10.30 -24.59
N GLY A 67 -3.07 -11.63 -24.59
CA GLY A 67 -2.75 -12.47 -23.44
C GLY A 67 -3.86 -12.56 -22.37
N MET A 68 -5.08 -12.11 -22.66
CA MET A 68 -6.22 -12.23 -21.74
C MET A 68 -6.54 -13.68 -21.34
N ASP A 69 -6.23 -14.64 -22.20
CA ASP A 69 -6.33 -16.09 -21.96
C ASP A 69 -5.30 -16.62 -20.95
N LYS A 70 -4.20 -15.88 -20.73
CA LYS A 70 -3.08 -16.25 -19.85
C LYS A 70 -3.12 -15.55 -18.50
N VAL A 71 -4.20 -14.84 -18.19
CA VAL A 71 -4.31 -14.05 -16.96
C VAL A 71 -4.38 -14.95 -15.74
N THR A 72 -3.38 -14.86 -14.87
CA THR A 72 -3.45 -15.37 -13.50
C THR A 72 -4.11 -14.33 -12.62
N ARG A 73 -5.34 -14.61 -12.15
CA ARG A 73 -6.07 -13.70 -11.26
C ARG A 73 -5.63 -13.88 -9.83
N LYS A 74 -5.61 -12.77 -9.09
CA LYS A 74 -5.40 -12.79 -7.63
C LYS A 74 -6.47 -13.65 -6.95
N ASN A 75 -6.07 -14.51 -6.03
CA ASN A 75 -7.02 -15.27 -5.21
C ASN A 75 -7.74 -14.32 -4.23
N GLY A 76 -9.05 -14.13 -4.44
CA GLY A 76 -9.86 -13.20 -3.65
C GLY A 76 -10.05 -13.61 -2.20
N GLU A 77 -10.11 -14.92 -1.92
CA GLU A 77 -10.27 -15.44 -0.55
C GLU A 77 -9.00 -15.24 0.26
N GLU A 78 -7.86 -15.63 -0.30
CA GLU A 78 -6.54 -15.41 0.29
C GLU A 78 -6.28 -13.92 0.55
N THR A 79 -6.59 -13.08 -0.43
CA THR A 79 -6.44 -11.61 -0.33
C THR A 79 -7.27 -11.01 0.80
N LYS A 80 -8.50 -11.50 0.99
CA LYS A 80 -9.40 -10.97 2.02
C LYS A 80 -8.86 -11.28 3.42
N ASN A 81 -8.16 -12.39 3.56
CA ASN A 81 -7.56 -12.82 4.82
C ASN A 81 -6.20 -12.15 5.08
N GLU A 82 -5.48 -11.72 4.03
CA GLU A 82 -4.16 -11.07 4.10
C GLU A 82 -4.14 -9.79 4.95
N LYS A 83 -5.24 -9.01 5.00
CA LYS A 83 -5.41 -7.80 5.83
C LYS A 83 -4.17 -6.88 5.86
N LEU A 84 -3.45 -6.83 6.98
CA LEU A 84 -2.22 -6.06 7.18
C LEU A 84 -1.00 -6.98 7.34
N ASP A 85 -1.15 -8.29 7.16
CA ASP A 85 -0.16 -9.29 7.57
C ASP A 85 1.19 -9.05 6.90
N ARG A 86 1.21 -8.82 5.57
CA ARG A 86 2.46 -8.56 4.84
C ARG A 86 3.14 -7.25 5.24
N MET A 87 2.34 -6.23 5.59
CA MET A 87 2.86 -4.95 6.07
C MET A 87 3.45 -5.11 7.49
N LEU A 88 2.77 -5.86 8.37
CA LEU A 88 3.27 -6.15 9.71
C LEU A 88 4.51 -7.03 9.67
N GLU A 89 4.56 -8.03 8.78
CA GLU A 89 5.73 -8.85 8.51
C GLU A 89 6.93 -7.95 8.13
N TRP A 90 6.73 -7.01 7.21
CA TRP A 90 7.76 -6.03 6.86
C TRP A 90 8.18 -5.15 8.05
N ILE A 91 7.24 -4.62 8.84
CA ILE A 91 7.56 -3.78 10.00
C ILE A 91 8.41 -4.56 11.01
N LEU A 92 8.04 -5.82 11.29
CA LEU A 92 8.77 -6.69 12.20
C LEU A 92 10.17 -7.01 11.68
N SER A 93 10.31 -7.33 10.39
CA SER A 93 11.63 -7.56 9.76
C SER A 93 12.51 -6.31 9.75
N ASN A 94 11.92 -5.12 9.86
CA ASN A 94 12.62 -3.83 9.85
C ASN A 94 12.55 -3.10 11.20
N ALA A 95 12.25 -3.78 12.31
CA ALA A 95 12.00 -3.13 13.60
C ALA A 95 13.10 -2.14 13.98
N ALA A 96 14.38 -2.47 13.71
CA ALA A 96 15.53 -1.60 13.95
C ALA A 96 15.44 -0.22 13.26
N LYS A 97 14.74 -0.10 12.12
CA LYS A 97 14.54 1.19 11.41
C LYS A 97 13.61 2.15 12.15
N PHE A 98 12.78 1.64 13.06
CA PHE A 98 11.77 2.41 13.78
C PHE A 98 12.20 2.80 15.19
N HIS A 99 13.37 2.34 15.66
CA HIS A 99 13.91 2.75 16.95
C HIS A 99 14.64 4.09 16.78
N THR A 100 14.15 5.16 17.42
CA THR A 100 14.95 6.38 17.57
C THR A 100 15.96 6.18 18.70
N LYS A 101 17.02 7.02 18.77
CA LYS A 101 17.96 7.02 19.91
C LYS A 101 17.25 7.24 21.25
N GLU A 102 16.07 7.85 21.25
CA GLU A 102 15.22 8.07 22.44
C GLU A 102 14.37 6.85 22.81
N SER A 103 14.21 5.88 21.88
CA SER A 103 13.47 4.63 22.06
C SER A 103 14.34 3.43 22.44
N ALA A 104 15.67 3.58 22.53
CA ALA A 104 16.56 2.49 22.90
C ALA A 104 16.21 1.97 24.31
N GLY A 105 15.74 0.72 24.40
CA GLY A 105 15.35 0.08 25.66
C GLY A 105 13.91 0.34 26.12
N LYS A 106 13.07 1.01 25.31
CA LYS A 106 11.63 1.16 25.59
C LYS A 106 10.82 0.32 24.61
N PRO A 107 9.77 -0.40 25.06
CA PRO A 107 8.91 -1.15 24.15
C PRO A 107 8.28 -0.22 23.12
N LEU A 108 8.09 -0.73 21.91
CA LEU A 108 7.40 -0.01 20.83
C LEU A 108 6.05 0.47 21.36
N GLN A 109 5.88 1.80 21.49
CA GLN A 109 4.58 2.38 21.80
C GLN A 109 3.68 2.14 20.59
N CYS A 110 2.97 1.01 20.60
CA CYS A 110 1.72 0.93 19.89
C CYS A 110 0.80 1.95 20.55
N PHE A 111 0.33 2.93 19.77
CA PHE A 111 -0.69 3.86 20.22
C PHE A 111 -1.98 3.07 20.44
N ILE A 112 -2.16 2.57 21.67
CA ILE A 112 -3.45 2.20 22.22
C ILE A 112 -3.86 3.37 23.11
N ASN A 113 -4.77 4.19 22.60
CA ASN A 113 -5.68 5.00 23.41
C ASN A 113 -7.09 4.71 22.93
#